data_AF-A0A945IV67-F1
#
_entry.id   AF-A0A945IV67-F1
#
_cell.length_a   1.000
_cell.length_b   1.000
_cell.length_c   1.000
_cell.angle_alpha   90.00
_cell.angle_beta   90.00
_cell.angle_gamma   90.00
#
_symmetry.space_group_name_H-M   'P 1'
#
loop_
_entity.id
_entity.type
_entity.pdbx_description
1 polymer ?
#
loop_
_entity_poly.entity_id
_entity_poly.type
_entity_poly.pdbx_seq_one_letter_code
_entity_poly.pdbx_strand_id
1 'polypeptide(L)'
;MDESDCSDNAAGFGDLDMEAMQREAIAGLVRELSDDDLHHVADLIRQLQTERAIADGDHDAIINAAFEIGFGRDGLGVLPWVEGNLIICPGGMVSKSRASHRCRFVSVDDCWVWDSGMLLREDKRSSPGTDEGFRAIALLPLVNGLELDVVAGRARQGQHSVEHVVSYAVRGGELVEVSQRTVNANHGGRQI
;
A
#
# COMPACT_ATOMS: atom_id res chain seq x y z
N MET A 1 20.84 -0.59 55.08
CA MET A 1 21.18 -1.16 53.77
C MET A 1 19.90 -1.12 52.98
N ASP A 2 19.79 -0.15 52.09
CA ASP A 2 18.83 -0.14 50.97
C ASP A 2 19.39 0.90 49.98
N GLU A 3 20.30 0.44 49.13
CA GLU A 3 20.65 1.10 47.87
C GLU A 3 20.01 0.24 46.78
N SER A 4 18.97 0.76 46.15
CA SER A 4 18.27 0.11 45.04
C SER A 4 17.81 1.17 44.05
N ASP A 5 18.33 1.03 42.82
CA ASP A 5 17.87 1.59 41.54
C ASP A 5 17.82 3.11 41.34
N CYS A 6 18.94 3.61 40.81
CA CYS A 6 18.97 4.74 39.90
C CYS A 6 19.85 4.39 38.68
N SER A 7 19.42 3.42 37.88
CA SER A 7 20.05 3.16 36.59
C SER A 7 19.07 2.53 35.60
N ASP A 8 18.15 3.34 35.06
CA ASP A 8 17.44 2.98 33.82
C ASP A 8 16.74 4.17 33.17
N ASN A 9 17.49 5.21 32.79
CA ASN A 9 16.92 6.30 31.97
C ASN A 9 17.91 7.03 31.04
N ALA A 10 19.14 6.52 30.87
CA ALA A 10 20.16 7.19 30.05
C ALA A 10 20.17 6.74 28.57
N ALA A 11 19.54 5.60 28.23
CA ALA A 11 19.62 5.02 26.89
C ALA A 11 18.73 5.74 25.84
N GLY A 12 17.61 6.35 26.25
CA GLY A 12 16.65 6.95 25.29
C GLY A 12 17.02 8.35 24.79
N PHE A 13 17.87 9.10 25.51
CA PHE A 13 18.26 10.46 25.10
C PHE A 13 19.44 10.50 24.11
N GLY A 14 20.35 9.52 24.17
CA GLY A 14 21.50 9.45 23.25
C GLY A 14 21.15 8.94 21.85
N ASP A 15 20.13 8.09 21.75
CA ASP A 15 19.73 7.45 20.49
C ASP A 15 19.04 8.44 19.54
N LEU A 16 18.16 9.31 20.08
CA LEU A 16 17.50 10.37 19.33
C LEU A 16 18.49 11.42 18.80
N ASP A 17 19.54 11.74 19.57
CA ASP A 17 20.58 12.68 19.16
C ASP A 17 21.45 12.10 18.04
N MET A 18 21.75 10.80 18.11
CA MET A 18 22.49 10.10 17.06
C MET A 18 21.71 10.01 15.75
N GLU A 19 20.42 9.66 15.80
CA GLU A 19 19.57 9.64 14.61
C GLU A 19 19.43 11.02 13.96
N ALA A 20 19.27 12.08 14.77
CA ALA A 20 19.20 13.45 14.28
C ALA A 20 20.51 13.88 13.62
N MET A 21 21.65 13.58 14.25
CA MET A 21 22.98 13.82 13.67
C MET A 21 23.18 13.08 12.35
N GLN A 22 22.76 11.81 12.27
CA GLN A 22 22.84 11.02 11.05
C GLN A 22 21.97 11.62 9.93
N ARG A 23 20.75 12.05 10.24
CA ARG A 23 19.86 12.72 9.27
C ARG A 23 20.45 14.03 8.77
N GLU A 24 21.06 14.84 9.64
CA GLU A 24 21.71 16.08 9.23
C GLU A 24 22.97 15.82 8.39
N ALA A 25 23.75 14.78 8.72
CA ALA A 25 24.91 14.39 7.90
C ALA A 25 24.49 13.94 6.49
N ILE A 26 23.40 13.16 6.38
CA ILE A 26 22.82 12.79 5.08
C ILE A 26 22.35 14.04 4.33
N ALA A 27 21.64 14.95 5.00
CA ALA A 27 21.17 16.19 4.38
C ALA A 27 22.35 17.05 3.90
N GLY A 28 23.44 17.13 4.67
CA GLY A 28 24.67 17.81 4.28
C GLY A 28 25.26 17.23 3.00
N LEU A 29 25.42 15.90 2.92
CA LEU A 29 25.94 15.24 1.73
C LEU A 29 25.06 15.48 0.50
N VAL A 30 23.73 15.35 0.66
CA VAL A 30 22.78 15.50 -0.44
C VAL A 30 22.70 16.94 -0.94
N ARG A 31 22.88 17.95 -0.07
CA ARG A 31 22.88 19.38 -0.45
C ARG A 31 24.04 19.77 -1.39
N GLU A 32 25.14 19.01 -1.39
CA GLU A 32 26.31 19.28 -2.24
C GLU A 32 26.22 18.64 -3.63
N LEU A 33 25.22 17.79 -3.86
CA LEU A 33 25.02 17.10 -5.12
C LEU A 33 24.47 18.02 -6.21
N SER A 34 24.83 17.73 -7.46
CA SER A 34 24.20 18.35 -8.63
C SER A 34 22.77 17.82 -8.82
N ASP A 35 21.94 18.52 -9.59
CA ASP A 35 20.58 18.05 -9.92
C ASP A 35 20.60 16.67 -10.61
N ASP A 36 21.58 16.41 -11.48
CA ASP A 36 21.76 15.11 -12.15
C ASP A 36 22.08 14.00 -11.12
N ASP A 37 22.97 14.28 -10.16
CA ASP A 37 23.31 13.34 -9.09
C ASP A 37 22.13 13.13 -8.13
N LEU A 38 21.32 14.16 -7.87
CA LEU A 38 20.10 14.05 -7.07
C LEU A 38 19.09 13.11 -7.72
N HIS A 39 18.91 13.21 -9.05
CA HIS A 39 18.10 12.25 -9.80
C HIS A 39 18.65 10.83 -9.71
N HIS A 40 19.96 10.66 -9.87
CA HIS A 40 20.60 9.35 -9.75
C HIS A 40 20.43 8.73 -8.34
N VAL A 41 20.63 9.54 -7.29
CA VAL A 41 20.42 9.11 -5.91
C VAL A 41 18.96 8.74 -5.64
N ALA A 42 18.01 9.51 -6.17
CA ALA A 42 16.59 9.18 -6.05
C ALA A 42 16.26 7.82 -6.70
N ASP A 43 16.85 7.52 -7.86
CA ASP A 43 16.71 6.23 -8.53
C ASP A 43 17.30 5.08 -7.70
N LEU A 44 18.50 5.25 -7.16
CA LEU A 44 19.14 4.27 -6.30
C LEU A 44 18.35 4.01 -5.02
N ILE A 45 17.82 5.06 -4.37
CA ILE A 45 16.98 4.92 -3.18
C ILE A 45 15.74 4.08 -3.51
N ARG A 46 15.06 4.39 -4.62
CA ARG A 46 13.88 3.64 -5.08
C ARG A 46 14.21 2.17 -5.31
N GLN A 47 15.30 1.90 -6.01
CA GLN A 47 15.76 0.54 -6.26
C GLN A 47 16.04 -0.20 -4.96
N LEU A 48 16.77 0.40 -4.03
CA LEU A 48 17.09 -0.21 -2.73
C LEU A 48 15.83 -0.47 -1.89
N GLN A 49 14.84 0.43 -1.91
CA GLN A 49 13.56 0.21 -1.23
C GLN A 49 12.83 -1.01 -1.81
N THR A 50 12.77 -1.12 -3.13
CA THR A 50 12.16 -2.28 -3.82
C THR A 50 12.92 -3.57 -3.57
N GLU A 51 14.25 -3.57 -3.67
CA GLU A 51 15.09 -4.76 -3.40
C GLU A 51 14.92 -5.25 -1.97
N ARG A 52 14.87 -4.33 -1.00
CA ARG A 52 14.60 -4.68 0.39
C ARG A 52 13.22 -5.29 0.54
N ALA A 53 12.17 -4.71 -0.05
CA ALA A 53 10.83 -5.27 -0.01
C ALA A 53 10.73 -6.67 -0.65
N ILE A 54 11.51 -6.94 -1.70
CA ILE A 54 11.62 -8.28 -2.31
C ILE A 54 12.31 -9.27 -1.38
N ALA A 55 13.39 -8.84 -0.73
CA ALA A 55 14.20 -9.70 0.14
C ALA A 55 13.62 -9.90 1.55
N ASP A 56 12.67 -9.05 1.95
CA ASP A 56 12.15 -8.99 3.31
C ASP A 56 10.92 -9.89 3.49
N GLY A 57 10.94 -10.66 4.58
CA GLY A 57 9.84 -11.50 5.03
C GLY A 57 9.56 -12.75 4.17
N ASP A 58 8.63 -13.55 4.67
CA ASP A 58 8.02 -14.65 3.92
C ASP A 58 6.73 -14.11 3.30
N HIS A 59 6.78 -13.75 2.00
CA HIS A 59 5.63 -13.17 1.29
C HIS A 59 4.41 -14.10 1.29
N ASP A 60 4.61 -15.42 1.29
CA ASP A 60 3.50 -16.37 1.35
C ASP A 60 2.85 -16.35 2.75
N ALA A 61 3.65 -16.28 3.81
CA ALA A 61 3.13 -16.13 5.18
C ALA A 61 2.39 -14.80 5.37
N ILE A 62 2.93 -13.69 4.84
CA ILE A 62 2.31 -12.36 4.89
C ILE A 62 0.97 -12.37 4.14
N ILE A 63 0.93 -12.92 2.92
CA ILE A 63 -0.31 -13.06 2.15
C ILE A 63 -1.32 -13.91 2.91
N ASN A 64 -0.91 -15.03 3.51
CA ASN A 64 -1.79 -15.88 4.29
C ASN A 64 -2.41 -15.12 5.48
N ALA A 65 -1.60 -14.37 6.23
CA ALA A 65 -2.08 -13.54 7.31
C ALA A 65 -3.02 -12.43 6.81
N ALA A 66 -2.68 -11.78 5.70
CA ALA A 66 -3.49 -10.75 5.08
C ALA A 66 -4.86 -11.27 4.61
N PHE A 67 -4.97 -12.54 4.18
CA PHE A 67 -6.26 -13.14 3.83
C PHE A 67 -7.24 -13.24 5.01
N GLU A 68 -6.74 -13.32 6.25
CA GLU A 68 -7.58 -13.42 7.45
C GLU A 68 -8.24 -12.08 7.83
N ILE A 69 -7.56 -10.95 7.57
CA ILE A 69 -8.01 -9.61 7.99
C ILE A 69 -8.32 -8.67 6.83
N GLY A 70 -7.91 -9.01 5.62
CA GLY A 70 -7.94 -8.14 4.45
C GLY A 70 -9.32 -7.94 3.83
N PHE A 71 -10.38 -8.53 4.38
CA PHE A 71 -11.71 -8.52 3.78
C PHE A 71 -12.79 -8.10 4.77
N GLY A 72 -13.61 -7.13 4.36
CA GLY A 72 -14.72 -6.66 5.15
C GLY A 72 -15.85 -7.69 5.25
N ARG A 73 -16.83 -7.41 6.11
CA ARG A 73 -18.06 -8.23 6.22
C ARG A 73 -18.85 -8.29 4.91
N ASP A 74 -18.64 -7.33 4.02
CA ASP A 74 -19.25 -7.29 2.69
C ASP A 74 -18.49 -8.12 1.64
N GLY A 75 -17.43 -8.81 2.05
CA GLY A 75 -16.60 -9.69 1.21
C GLY A 75 -15.62 -8.97 0.29
N LEU A 76 -15.59 -7.63 0.31
CA LEU A 76 -14.66 -6.81 -0.47
C LEU A 76 -13.37 -6.55 0.31
N GLY A 77 -12.27 -6.29 -0.41
CA GLY A 77 -10.98 -5.95 0.21
C GLY A 77 -11.09 -4.72 1.11
N VAL A 78 -10.39 -4.65 2.25
CA VAL A 78 -10.33 -3.42 3.08
C VAL A 78 -9.37 -2.40 2.45
N LEU A 79 -9.20 -1.24 3.08
CA LEU A 79 -8.20 -0.25 2.66
C LEU A 79 -6.79 -0.82 2.86
N PRO A 80 -5.82 -0.47 1.98
CA PRO A 80 -4.45 -0.95 2.10
C PRO A 80 -3.79 -0.48 3.39
N TRP A 81 -2.81 -1.25 3.86
CA TRP A 81 -2.01 -0.91 5.04
C TRP A 81 -0.54 -1.25 4.82
N VAL A 82 0.31 -0.76 5.71
CA VAL A 82 1.75 -1.01 5.68
C VAL A 82 2.10 -2.15 6.64
N GLU A 83 2.91 -3.09 6.17
CA GLU A 83 3.51 -4.14 6.99
C GLU A 83 5.01 -4.25 6.63
N GLY A 84 5.88 -3.82 7.53
CA GLY A 84 7.31 -3.71 7.25
C GLY A 84 7.58 -2.79 6.05
N ASN A 85 8.29 -3.30 5.05
CA ASN A 85 8.59 -2.59 3.81
C ASN A 85 7.57 -2.82 2.69
N LEU A 86 6.39 -3.36 3.03
CA LEU A 86 5.35 -3.72 2.07
C LEU A 86 4.07 -2.91 2.31
N ILE A 87 3.36 -2.65 1.21
CA ILE A 87 1.97 -2.21 1.23
C ILE A 87 1.11 -3.42 0.85
N ILE A 88 0.23 -3.81 1.77
CA ILE A 88 -0.73 -4.88 1.55
C ILE A 88 -1.96 -4.28 0.89
N CYS A 89 -2.32 -4.80 -0.29
CA CYS A 89 -3.39 -4.28 -1.13
C CYS A 89 -4.49 -5.34 -1.33
N PRO A 90 -5.52 -5.37 -0.47
CA PRO A 90 -6.65 -6.26 -0.66
C PRO A 90 -7.53 -5.83 -1.83
N GLY A 91 -7.92 -6.79 -2.66
CA GLY A 91 -8.86 -6.62 -3.75
C GLY A 91 -9.91 -7.74 -3.75
N GLY A 92 -11.13 -7.46 -4.15
CA GLY A 92 -12.16 -8.50 -4.15
C GLY A 92 -13.38 -8.20 -4.99
N MET A 93 -14.06 -9.26 -5.37
CA MET A 93 -15.32 -9.24 -6.09
C MET A 93 -16.32 -10.18 -5.42
N VAL A 94 -17.52 -9.67 -5.19
CA VAL A 94 -18.68 -10.45 -4.76
C VAL A 94 -19.76 -10.36 -5.84
N SER A 95 -20.13 -11.50 -6.39
CA SER A 95 -20.95 -11.61 -7.60
C SER A 95 -22.17 -12.50 -7.36
N LYS A 96 -23.32 -12.04 -7.86
CA LYS A 96 -24.53 -12.88 -8.03
C LYS A 96 -24.60 -13.49 -9.44
N SER A 97 -23.93 -12.84 -10.39
CA SER A 97 -23.73 -13.27 -11.77
C SER A 97 -22.69 -12.35 -12.42
N ARG A 98 -22.13 -12.77 -13.56
CA ARG A 98 -21.21 -11.91 -14.35
C ARG A 98 -21.75 -10.49 -14.61
N ALA A 99 -23.06 -10.33 -14.79
CA ALA A 99 -23.69 -9.05 -15.07
C ALA A 99 -24.04 -8.21 -13.82
N SER A 100 -23.81 -8.74 -12.61
CA SER A 100 -24.18 -8.11 -11.35
C SER A 100 -23.21 -8.48 -10.22
N HIS A 101 -22.23 -7.62 -9.99
CA HIS A 101 -21.23 -7.79 -8.92
C HIS A 101 -20.87 -6.45 -8.26
N ARG A 102 -20.29 -6.55 -7.07
CA ARG A 102 -19.58 -5.44 -6.41
C ARG A 102 -18.10 -5.80 -6.41
N CYS A 103 -17.25 -4.80 -6.57
CA CYS A 103 -15.82 -4.98 -6.52
C CYS A 103 -15.13 -3.84 -5.79
N ARG A 104 -13.94 -4.12 -5.26
CA ARG A 104 -13.00 -3.12 -4.77
C ARG A 104 -11.61 -3.57 -5.14
N PHE A 105 -10.86 -2.75 -5.86
CA PHE A 105 -9.52 -3.06 -6.34
C PHE A 105 -8.59 -1.86 -6.16
N VAL A 106 -7.29 -2.12 -6.22
CA VAL A 106 -6.26 -1.09 -6.13
C VAL A 106 -5.71 -0.84 -7.53
N SER A 107 -5.60 0.44 -7.90
CA SER A 107 -4.73 0.91 -8.97
C SER A 107 -3.50 1.61 -8.38
N VAL A 108 -2.39 1.55 -9.09
CA VAL A 108 -1.09 2.11 -8.76
C VAL A 108 -0.63 2.92 -9.95
N ASP A 109 -0.31 4.20 -9.79
CA ASP A 109 0.17 5.08 -10.87
C ASP A 109 -0.65 4.93 -12.18
N ASP A 110 -1.97 5.07 -12.09
CA ASP A 110 -2.94 4.96 -13.20
C ASP A 110 -3.07 3.58 -13.89
N CYS A 111 -2.47 2.51 -13.35
CA CYS A 111 -2.68 1.14 -13.82
C CYS A 111 -3.26 0.24 -12.73
N TRP A 112 -3.98 -0.82 -13.09
CA TRP A 112 -4.43 -1.78 -12.08
C TRP A 112 -3.25 -2.50 -11.43
N VAL A 113 -3.37 -2.85 -10.15
CA VAL A 113 -2.26 -3.43 -9.38
C VAL A 113 -1.67 -4.70 -10.03
N TRP A 114 -2.48 -5.51 -10.73
CA TRP A 114 -2.01 -6.69 -11.45
C TRP A 114 -1.24 -6.39 -12.75
N ASP A 115 -1.34 -5.17 -13.27
CA ASP A 115 -0.61 -4.68 -14.45
C ASP A 115 0.58 -3.78 -14.06
N SER A 116 0.76 -3.50 -12.76
CA SER A 116 1.80 -2.59 -12.27
C SER A 116 3.18 -3.23 -12.27
N GLY A 117 4.18 -2.49 -12.74
CA GLY A 117 5.59 -2.88 -12.62
C GLY A 117 6.11 -2.91 -11.17
N MET A 118 5.32 -2.41 -10.22
CA MET A 118 5.65 -2.41 -8.79
C MET A 118 5.04 -3.62 -8.06
N LEU A 119 4.26 -4.47 -8.73
CA LEU A 119 3.71 -5.68 -8.14
C LEU A 119 4.82 -6.68 -7.80
N LEU A 120 4.96 -7.00 -6.52
CA LEU A 120 5.92 -8.02 -6.07
C LEU A 120 5.29 -9.41 -6.13
N ARG A 121 4.06 -9.53 -5.62
CA ARG A 121 3.33 -10.78 -5.53
C ARG A 121 1.83 -10.51 -5.46
N GLU A 122 1.04 -11.37 -6.09
CA GLU A 122 -0.41 -11.43 -5.88
C GLU A 122 -0.83 -12.89 -5.67
N ASP A 123 -1.73 -13.11 -4.72
CA ASP A 123 -2.48 -14.35 -4.61
C ASP A 123 -3.98 -14.09 -4.73
N LYS A 124 -4.65 -14.93 -5.52
CA LYS A 124 -6.09 -14.87 -5.76
C LYS A 124 -6.75 -16.18 -5.35
N ARG A 125 -7.79 -16.08 -4.51
CA ARG A 125 -8.56 -17.19 -3.98
C ARG A 125 -10.03 -17.00 -4.28
N SER A 126 -10.74 -18.09 -4.58
CA SER A 126 -12.19 -18.05 -4.70
C SER A 126 -12.81 -17.62 -3.37
N SER A 127 -13.85 -16.80 -3.43
CA SER A 127 -14.56 -16.38 -2.21
C SER A 127 -15.23 -17.59 -1.54
N PRO A 128 -15.14 -17.74 -0.21
CA PRO A 128 -15.84 -18.81 0.49
C PRO A 128 -17.36 -18.57 0.48
N GLY A 129 -18.14 -19.65 0.36
CA GLY A 129 -19.61 -19.61 0.41
C GLY A 129 -20.28 -19.91 -0.94
N THR A 130 -21.52 -19.45 -1.10
CA THR A 130 -22.36 -19.70 -2.29
C THR A 130 -22.30 -18.60 -3.33
N ASP A 131 -21.70 -17.46 -3.01
CA ASP A 131 -21.55 -16.33 -3.93
C ASP A 131 -20.40 -16.60 -4.91
N GLU A 132 -20.59 -16.25 -6.17
CA GLU A 132 -19.49 -16.23 -7.13
C GLU A 132 -18.53 -15.08 -6.78
N GLY A 133 -17.23 -15.25 -7.08
CA GLY A 133 -16.26 -14.16 -6.92
C GLY A 133 -14.91 -14.63 -6.42
N PHE A 134 -14.10 -13.66 -6.03
CA PHE A 134 -12.75 -13.91 -5.55
C PHE A 134 -12.28 -12.83 -4.60
N ARG A 135 -11.25 -13.20 -3.86
CA ARG A 135 -10.46 -12.37 -2.96
C ARG A 135 -9.02 -12.42 -3.45
N ALA A 136 -8.35 -11.29 -3.46
CA ALA A 136 -6.96 -11.17 -3.87
C ALA A 136 -6.19 -10.31 -2.86
N ILE A 137 -4.94 -10.67 -2.61
CA ILE A 137 -4.00 -9.84 -1.86
C ILE A 137 -2.82 -9.59 -2.79
N ALA A 138 -2.54 -8.31 -3.06
CA ALA A 138 -1.34 -7.87 -3.77
C ALA A 138 -0.35 -7.24 -2.79
N LEU A 139 0.94 -7.44 -3.03
CA LEU A 139 2.04 -6.85 -2.29
C LEU A 139 2.76 -5.84 -3.20
N LEU A 140 2.91 -4.61 -2.71
CA LEU A 140 3.71 -3.55 -3.33
C LEU A 140 4.84 -3.15 -2.38
N PRO A 141 5.98 -2.65 -2.88
CA PRO A 141 7.01 -2.11 -2.01
C PRO A 141 6.57 -0.75 -1.44
N LEU A 142 7.00 -0.45 -0.21
CA LEU A 142 6.78 0.84 0.44
C LEU A 142 7.79 1.88 -0.08
N VAL A 143 7.50 2.43 -1.25
CA VAL A 143 8.38 3.36 -1.97
C VAL A 143 7.80 4.76 -1.94
N ASN A 144 8.60 5.74 -1.48
CA ASN A 144 8.16 7.14 -1.43
C ASN A 144 7.75 7.64 -2.82
N GLY A 145 6.61 8.32 -2.89
CA GLY A 145 6.05 8.85 -4.14
C GLY A 145 5.14 7.88 -4.89
N LEU A 146 4.98 6.62 -4.46
CA LEU A 146 4.01 5.71 -5.04
C LEU A 146 2.58 6.19 -4.74
N GLU A 147 1.72 6.25 -5.75
CA GLU A 147 0.33 6.69 -5.62
C GLU A 147 -0.63 5.52 -5.84
N LEU A 148 -1.59 5.37 -4.93
CA LEU A 148 -2.56 4.27 -4.95
C LEU A 148 -3.99 4.83 -4.97
N ASP A 149 -4.87 4.18 -5.71
CA ASP A 149 -6.30 4.45 -5.74
C ASP A 149 -7.06 3.18 -5.39
N VAL A 150 -7.80 3.19 -4.28
CA VAL A 150 -8.70 2.11 -3.88
C VAL A 150 -10.07 2.38 -4.50
N VAL A 151 -10.35 1.69 -5.60
CA VAL A 151 -11.54 1.91 -6.44
C VAL A 151 -12.62 0.90 -6.07
N ALA A 152 -13.73 1.38 -5.49
CA ALA A 152 -14.94 0.60 -5.29
C ALA A 152 -15.91 0.79 -6.46
N GLY A 153 -16.35 -0.32 -7.03
CA GLY A 153 -17.23 -0.35 -8.19
C GLY A 153 -18.40 -1.32 -8.04
N ARG A 154 -19.36 -1.18 -8.95
CA ARG A 154 -20.49 -2.08 -9.06
C ARG A 154 -20.87 -2.27 -10.53
N ALA A 155 -21.09 -3.52 -10.92
CA ALA A 155 -21.74 -3.85 -12.17
C ALA A 155 -23.24 -4.09 -11.96
N ARG A 156 -24.07 -3.51 -12.83
CA ARG A 156 -25.52 -3.77 -12.92
C ARG A 156 -25.91 -3.92 -14.37
N GLN A 157 -26.57 -5.03 -14.70
CA GLN A 157 -27.02 -5.33 -16.08
C GLN A 157 -25.86 -5.25 -17.10
N GLY A 158 -24.66 -5.65 -16.70
CA GLY A 158 -23.46 -5.63 -17.55
C GLY A 158 -22.78 -4.26 -17.68
N GLN A 159 -23.36 -3.17 -17.15
CA GLN A 159 -22.70 -1.87 -17.05
C GLN A 159 -21.91 -1.77 -15.75
N HIS A 160 -20.64 -1.39 -15.83
CA HIS A 160 -19.74 -1.25 -14.68
C HIS A 160 -19.50 0.22 -14.38
N SER A 161 -19.79 0.63 -13.14
CA SER A 161 -19.57 2.01 -12.68
C SER A 161 -18.69 2.03 -11.44
N VAL A 162 -17.76 2.99 -11.40
CA VAL A 162 -17.05 3.37 -10.17
C VAL A 162 -18.03 4.11 -9.27
N GLU A 163 -18.08 3.74 -7.99
CA GLU A 163 -18.94 4.38 -6.97
C GLU A 163 -18.11 5.27 -6.04
N HIS A 164 -16.90 4.83 -5.68
CA HIS A 164 -16.10 5.50 -4.67
C HIS A 164 -14.60 5.24 -4.86
N VAL A 165 -13.76 6.24 -4.58
CA VAL A 165 -12.30 6.10 -4.61
C VAL A 165 -11.68 6.74 -3.39
N VAL A 166 -10.73 6.03 -2.77
CA VAL A 166 -9.85 6.55 -1.70
C VAL A 166 -8.42 6.51 -2.23
N SER A 167 -7.76 7.67 -2.25
CA SER A 167 -6.41 7.84 -2.79
C SER A 167 -5.39 7.91 -1.68
N TYR A 168 -4.24 7.27 -1.89
CA TYR A 168 -3.09 7.27 -0.98
C TYR A 168 -1.81 7.67 -1.70
N ALA A 169 -0.87 8.20 -0.95
CA ALA A 169 0.51 8.38 -1.39
C ALA A 169 1.48 7.92 -0.30
N VAL A 170 2.59 7.33 -0.71
CA VAL A 170 3.66 7.00 0.24
C VAL A 170 4.52 8.23 0.51
N ARG A 171 4.56 8.67 1.77
CA ARG A 171 5.30 9.85 2.22
C ARG A 171 6.06 9.55 3.50
N GLY A 172 7.38 9.74 3.47
CA GLY A 172 8.23 9.50 4.64
C GLY A 172 8.22 8.04 5.12
N GLY A 173 7.94 7.09 4.22
CA GLY A 173 7.76 5.68 4.59
C GLY A 173 6.40 5.37 5.21
N GLU A 174 5.41 6.25 5.11
CA GLU A 174 4.04 6.01 5.57
C GLU A 174 3.06 6.03 4.39
N LEU A 175 2.01 5.22 4.47
CA LEU A 175 0.90 5.27 3.52
C LEU A 175 -0.13 6.31 4.02
N VAL A 176 -0.16 7.47 3.35
CA VAL A 176 -0.98 8.60 3.77
C VAL A 176 -2.20 8.71 2.86
N GLU A 177 -3.41 8.72 3.43
CA GLU A 177 -4.62 9.05 2.67
C GLU A 177 -4.55 10.52 2.21
N VAL A 178 -4.68 10.76 0.91
CA VAL A 178 -4.57 12.10 0.30
C VAL A 178 -5.89 12.62 -0.26
N SER A 179 -6.86 11.75 -0.55
CA SER A 179 -8.15 12.16 -1.10
C SER A 179 -9.21 11.07 -0.95
N GLN A 180 -10.48 11.48 -0.90
CA GLN A 180 -11.63 10.59 -0.94
C GLN A 180 -12.73 11.22 -1.80
N ARG A 181 -13.28 10.43 -2.75
CA ARG A 181 -14.31 10.92 -3.68
C ARG A 181 -15.40 9.88 -3.93
N THR A 182 -16.66 10.34 -3.93
CA THR A 182 -17.80 9.56 -4.42
C THR A 182 -18.06 9.96 -5.87
N VAL A 183 -18.08 8.97 -6.77
CA VAL A 183 -18.27 9.19 -8.20
C VAL A 183 -19.76 9.13 -8.50
N ASN A 184 -20.38 10.31 -8.64
CA ASN A 184 -21.77 10.41 -9.07
C ASN A 184 -21.83 10.24 -10.59
N ALA A 185 -22.69 9.34 -11.07
CA ALA A 185 -22.90 9.02 -12.49
C ALA A 185 -23.30 10.22 -13.38
N ASN A 186 -23.54 11.41 -12.80
CA ASN A 186 -23.94 12.62 -13.52
C ASN A 186 -22.77 13.49 -14.02
N HIS A 187 -21.51 13.16 -13.72
CA HIS A 187 -20.36 13.84 -14.32
C HIS A 187 -19.60 12.83 -15.18
N GLY A 188 -19.66 13.04 -16.50
CA GLY A 188 -19.18 12.13 -17.55
C GLY A 188 -17.86 11.45 -17.21
N GLY A 189 -17.98 10.23 -16.68
CA GLY A 189 -16.84 9.42 -16.26
C GLY A 189 -16.09 8.91 -17.47
N ARG A 190 -14.80 9.25 -17.54
CA ARG A 190 -13.83 8.53 -18.36
C ARG A 190 -13.85 7.07 -17.90
N GLN A 191 -14.19 6.17 -18.82
CA GLN A 191 -13.98 4.74 -18.62
C GLN A 191 -12.46 4.53 -18.50
N ILE A 192 -12.02 3.97 -17.38
CA ILE A 192 -10.74 3.29 -17.26
C ILE A 192 -10.97 1.80 -17.49
#